data_AF-A0A9E2YVN6-F1
#
_entry.id   AF-A0A9E2YVN6-F1
#
_cell.length_a   1.000
_cell.length_b   1.000
_cell.length_c   1.000
_cell.angle_alpha   90.00
_cell.angle_beta   90.00
_cell.angle_gamma   90.00
#
_symmetry.space_group_name_H-M   'P 1'
#
loop_
_entity.id
_entity.type
_entity.pdbx_description
1 polymer ?
#
loop_
_entity_poly.entity_id
_entity_poly.type
_entity_poly.pdbx_seq_one_letter_code
_entity_poly.pdbx_strand_id
1 'polypeptide(L)' 'MTFQVGEKVVYPNHGVGTIENISSRSFGAQHERFYLLRLSPNSMTVMVPFSHAGDVGLRKVTKCSEINR' A
#
# COMPACT_ATOMS: atom_id res chain seq x y z
N MET A 1 6.94 8.98 -1.59
CA MET A 1 6.10 8.81 -0.38
C MET A 1 6.25 7.38 0.10
N THR A 2 6.72 7.16 1.33
CA THR A 2 6.90 5.81 1.90
C THR A 2 5.72 5.46 2.81
N PHE A 3 5.08 4.32 2.56
CA PHE A 3 4.03 3.77 3.42
C PHE A 3 4.63 2.87 4.51
N GLN A 4 3.92 2.72 5.62
CA GLN A 4 4.30 1.84 6.74
C GLN A 4 3.28 0.72 6.94
N VAL A 5 3.72 -0.37 7.58
CA VAL A 5 2.83 -1.46 8.00
C VAL A 5 1.76 -0.92 8.95
N GLY A 6 0.51 -1.31 8.72
CA GLY A 6 -0.66 -0.82 9.45
C GLY A 6 -1.26 0.48 8.91
N GLU A 7 -0.64 1.14 7.92
CA GLU A 7 -1.25 2.30 7.28
C GLU A 7 -2.38 1.90 6.32
N LYS A 8 -3.46 2.70 6.34
CA LYS A 8 -4.54 2.60 5.38
C LYS A 8 -4.20 3.39 4.12
N VAL A 9 -4.40 2.74 2.99
CA VAL A 9 -4.07 3.25 1.66
C VAL A 9 -5.24 3.02 0.74
N VAL A 10 -5.42 3.90 -0.23
CA VAL A 10 -6.45 3.76 -1.27
C VAL A 10 -5.77 3.30 -2.54
N TYR A 11 -6.27 2.19 -3.09
CA TYR A 11 -5.92 1.69 -4.40
C TYR A 11 -7.04 2.08 -5.38
N PRO A 12 -6.74 2.82 -6.47
CA PRO A 12 -7.73 3.21 -7.47
C PRO A 12 -8.53 2.01 -7.99
N ASN A 13 -9.83 2.16 -8.21
CA ASN A 13 -10.77 1.11 -8.65
C ASN A 13 -11.01 -0.08 -7.70
N HIS A 14 -10.17 -0.30 -6.68
CA HIS A 14 -10.34 -1.40 -5.73
C HIS A 14 -10.71 -0.96 -4.30
N GLY A 15 -10.52 0.32 -3.97
CA GLY A 15 -10.95 0.90 -2.69
C GLY A 15 -9.85 0.95 -1.63
N VAL A 16 -10.24 0.85 -0.37
CA VAL A 16 -9.32 1.01 0.77
C VAL A 16 -8.67 -0.33 1.12
N GLY A 17 -7.34 -0.36 1.11
CA GLY A 17 -6.52 -1.44 1.64
C GLY A 17 -5.75 -1.01 2.88
N THR A 18 -5.23 -1.98 3.62
CA THR A 18 -4.27 -1.74 4.71
C THR A 18 -2.96 -2.41 4.37
N ILE A 19 -1.83 -1.75 4.62
CA ILE A 19 -0.53 -2.39 4.44
C ILE A 19 -0.36 -3.43 5.53
N GLU A 20 -0.40 -4.70 5.17
CA GLU A 20 -0.21 -5.82 6.08
C GLU A 20 1.27 -6.07 6.35
N ASN A 21 2.11 -5.91 5.32
CA ASN A 21 3.56 -6.10 5.46
C ASN A 21 4.35 -5.35 4.39
N ILE A 22 5.64 -5.13 4.64
CA ILE A 22 6.60 -4.60 3.67
C ILE A 22 7.74 -5.60 3.58
N SER A 23 7.82 -6.30 2.46
CA SER A 23 8.86 -7.30 2.23
C SER A 23 9.91 -6.76 1.27
N SER A 24 11.18 -6.87 1.63
CA SER A 24 12.30 -6.63 0.72
C SER A 24 12.80 -7.97 0.20
N ARG A 25 12.76 -8.18 -1.13
CA ARG A 25 13.40 -9.33 -1.76
C ARG A 25 14.62 -8.88 -2.55
N SER A 26 15.71 -9.61 -2.35
CA SER A 26 16.93 -9.47 -3.12
C SER A 26 16.87 -10.49 -4.25
N PHE A 27 16.70 -10.04 -5.49
CA PHE A 27 16.82 -10.90 -6.67
C PHE A 27 18.22 -10.71 -7.25
N GLY A 28 19.14 -11.59 -6.84
CA GLY A 28 20.54 -11.53 -7.25
C GLY A 28 21.23 -10.26 -6.73
N ALA A 29 21.64 -9.38 -7.64
CA ALA A 29 22.33 -8.12 -7.33
C ALA A 29 21.40 -6.93 -7.05
N GLN A 30 20.09 -7.07 -7.25
CA GLN A 30 19.12 -6.00 -7.04
C GLN A 30 18.23 -6.26 -5.82
N HIS A 31 18.13 -5.26 -4.96
CA HIS A 31 17.20 -5.24 -3.83
C HIS A 31 15.93 -4.49 -4.23
N GLU A 32 14.80 -5.20 -4.30
CA GLU A 32 13.50 -4.61 -4.55
C GLU A 32 12.57 -4.77 -3.35
N ARG A 33 11.79 -3.73 -3.07
CA ARG A 33 10.83 -3.70 -1.96
C ARG A 33 9.42 -3.82 -2.49
N PHE A 34 8.61 -4.58 -1.78
CA PHE A 34 7.23 -4.89 -2.11
C PHE A 34 6.33 -4.56 -0.93
N TYR A 35 5.21 -3.91 -1.22
CA TYR A 35 4.12 -3.66 -0.28
C TYR A 35 3.09 -4.78 -0.38
N LEU A 36 2.78 -5.43 0.75
CA LEU A 36 1.62 -6.32 0.85
C LEU A 36 0.44 -5.51 1.33
N LEU A 37 -0.49 -5.21 0.43
CA LEU A 37 -1.75 -4.56 0.74
C LEU A 37 -2.83 -5.61 0.90
N ARG A 38 -3.57 -5.53 1.99
CA ARG A 38 -4.78 -6.33 2.18
C ARG A 38 -6.02 -5.48 1.94
N LEU A 39 -6.82 -5.87 0.97
CA LEU A 39 -8.11 -5.26 0.66
C LEU A 39 -9.24 -5.99 1.41
N SER A 40 -10.11 -5.22 2.05
CA SER A 40 -11.37 -5.70 2.64
C SER A 40 -12.55 -5.26 1.76
N PRO A 41 -13.61 -6.08 1.59
CA PRO A 41 -13.96 -7.30 2.32
C PRO A 41 -13.44 -8.63 1.73
N ASN A 42 -12.92 -8.63 0.50
CA ASN A 42 -12.57 -9.89 -0.20
C ASN A 42 -11.29 -10.59 0.30
N SER A 43 -10.65 -10.09 1.36
CA SER A 43 -9.37 -10.60 1.87
C SER A 43 -8.31 -10.79 0.79
N MET A 44 -8.34 -9.95 -0.24
CA MET A 44 -7.41 -10.04 -1.36
C MET A 44 -6.11 -9.33 -0.99
N THR A 45 -4.99 -10.03 -1.10
CA THR A 45 -3.67 -9.46 -0.86
C THR A 45 -3.02 -9.09 -2.18
N VAL A 46 -2.73 -7.80 -2.37
CA VAL A 46 -2.07 -7.24 -3.54
C VAL A 46 -0.62 -6.93 -3.18
N MET A 47 0.32 -7.45 -3.97
CA MET A 47 1.72 -7.08 -3.88
C MET A 47 2.04 -5.97 -4.87
N VAL A 48 2.54 -4.83 -4.36
CA VAL A 48 2.93 -3.69 -5.20
C VAL A 48 4.41 -3.40 -5.02
N PRO A 49 5.23 -3.44 -6.10
CA PRO A 49 6.63 -3.06 -6.02
C PRO A 49 6.75 -1.55 -5.76
N PHE A 50 7.75 -1.16 -4.96
CA PHE A 50 8.03 0.24 -4.63
C PHE A 50 8.17 1.12 -5.88
N SER A 51 8.78 0.57 -6.92
CA SER A 51 9.02 1.18 -8.22
C SER A 51 7.73 1.66 -8.89
N HIS A 52 6.64 0.89 -8.74
CA HIS A 52 5.34 1.22 -9.34
C HIS A 52 4.36 1.86 -8.34
N ALA A 53 4.64 1.86 -7.04
CA ALA A 53 3.72 2.38 -6.03
C ALA A 53 3.30 3.85 -6.28
N GLY A 54 4.19 4.67 -6.86
CA GLY A 54 3.86 6.04 -7.28
C GLY A 54 3.01 6.10 -8.56
N ASP A 55 3.24 5.17 -9.49
CA ASP A 55 2.60 5.13 -10.81
C ASP A 55 1.15 4.59 -10.73
N VAL A 56 0.92 3.55 -9.91
CA VAL A 56 -0.44 3.02 -9.65
C VAL A 56 -1.34 3.97 -8.86
N GLY A 57 -0.86 5.16 -8.47
CA GLY A 57 -1.68 6.16 -7.79
C GLY A 57 -2.11 5.75 -6.37
N LEU A 58 -1.30 4.95 -5.68
CA LEU A 58 -1.53 4.65 -4.27
C LEU A 58 -1.48 5.93 -3.44
N ARG A 59 -2.56 6.20 -2.71
CA ARG A 59 -2.67 7.37 -1.84
C ARG A 59 -2.81 6.94 -0.39
N LYS A 60 -2.15 7.67 0.52
CA LYS A 60 -2.40 7.51 1.95
C LYS A 60 -3.81 7.98 2.25
N VAL A 61 -4.55 7.18 3.01
CA VAL A 61 -5.75 7.69 3.68
C VAL A 61 -5.22 8.49 4.86
N THR A 62 -5.12 9.80 4.71
CA THR A 62 -4.96 10.68 5.87
C THR A 62 -6.12 10.36 6.80
N LYS A 63 -5.82 9.78 7.98
CA LYS A 63 -6.78 9.74 9.08
C LYS A 63 -7.17 11.20 9.29
N CYS A 64 -8.41 11.54 8.97
CA CYS A 64 -8.96 12.86 9.26
C CYS A 64 -8.70 13.18 10.73
N SER A 65 -7.80 14.12 11.00
CA SER A 65 -8.24 15.20 11.88
C SER A 65 -9.23 16.00 11.06
N GLU A 66 -10.45 16.11 11.59
CA GLU A 66 -11.49 17.04 11.17
C GLU A 66 -11.97 16.97 9.71
N ILE A 67 -13.02 16.18 9.51
CA ILE A 67 -14.16 16.70 8.77
C ILE A 67 -15.15 17.13 9.86
N ASN A 68 -14.97 18.34 10.42
CA ASN A 68 -15.98 18.95 11.27
C ASN A 68 -16.89 19.81 10.35
N ARG A 69 -18.07 19.24 10.11
CA ARG A 69 -19.35 19.85 9.68
C ARG A 69 -19.43 20.64 8.37
#